data_AF-A0A9D7D704-F1
#
_entry.id   AF-A0A9D7D704-F1
#
_cell.length_a   1.000
_cell.length_b   1.000
_cell.length_c   1.000
_cell.angle_alpha   90.00
_cell.angle_beta   90.00
_cell.angle_gamma   90.00
#
_symmetry.space_group_name_H-M   'P 1'
#
loop_
_entity.id
_entity.type
_entity.pdbx_description
1 polymer ?
#
loop_
_entity_poly.entity_id
_entity_poly.type
_entity_poly.pdbx_seq_one_letter_code
_entity_poly.pdbx_strand_id
1 'polypeptide(L)'
;MLKRVLAVGVTILISAAIGVGSALAVLNNGQLFFGRTHHDYWSGNRNAGSSAADPYTRGIVATMGLLALNRSETIYYQRYQDEHGRPLREGCIYELRGGDLPTRWWSITVYAADNFLPMNGKHAYSVDATQMHRRKMEAGSPASATDRADAEN
;
A
#
# COMPACT_ATOMS: atom_id res chain seq x y z
N MET A 1 24.96 -1.16 -46.81
CA MET A 1 23.75 -0.46 -46.29
C MET A 1 22.88 -1.39 -45.43
N LEU A 2 22.53 -2.59 -45.89
CA LEU A 2 21.69 -3.56 -45.14
C LEU A 2 22.19 -3.89 -43.71
N LYS A 3 23.50 -4.13 -43.52
CA LYS A 3 24.07 -4.41 -42.18
C LYS A 3 23.85 -3.27 -41.17
N ARG A 4 23.89 -2.01 -41.62
CA ARG A 4 23.64 -0.85 -40.74
C ARG A 4 22.16 -0.72 -40.40
N VAL A 5 21.27 -0.94 -41.36
CA VAL A 5 19.82 -0.96 -41.13
C VAL A 5 19.45 -2.06 -40.14
N LEU A 6 20.02 -3.26 -40.29
CA LEU A 6 19.78 -4.37 -39.38
C LEU A 6 20.31 -4.09 -37.98
N ALA A 7 21.52 -3.52 -37.86
CA ALA A 7 22.08 -3.12 -36.57
C ALA A 7 21.21 -2.06 -35.85
N VAL A 8 20.76 -1.03 -36.57
CA VAL A 8 19.87 0.01 -36.00
C VAL A 8 18.53 -0.60 -35.58
N GLY A 9 17.93 -1.46 -36.42
CA GLY A 9 16.69 -2.15 -36.10
C GLY A 9 16.80 -3.00 -34.83
N VAL A 10 17.88 -3.78 -34.70
CA VAL A 10 18.17 -4.57 -33.49
C VAL A 10 18.32 -3.67 -32.26
N THR A 11 19.06 -2.57 -32.36
CA THR A 11 19.24 -1.63 -31.25
C THR A 11 17.91 -1.03 -30.79
N ILE A 12 17.04 -0.62 -31.71
CA ILE A 12 15.70 -0.10 -31.38
C ILE A 12 14.87 -1.17 -30.67
N LEU A 13 14.86 -2.40 -31.19
CA LEU A 13 14.10 -3.50 -30.58
C LEU A 13 14.59 -3.84 -29.17
N ILE A 14 15.90 -3.92 -28.96
CA ILE A 14 16.48 -4.17 -27.64
C ILE A 14 16.12 -3.03 -26.68
N SER A 15 16.24 -1.77 -27.13
CA SER A 15 15.95 -0.61 -26.29
C SER A 15 14.47 -0.56 -25.90
N ALA A 16 13.57 -0.85 -26.84
CA ALA A 16 12.14 -0.95 -26.58
C ALA A 16 11.81 -2.10 -25.62
N ALA A 17 12.42 -3.27 -25.80
CA ALA A 17 12.23 -4.42 -24.91
C ALA A 17 12.69 -4.13 -23.48
N ILE A 18 13.84 -3.47 -23.30
CA ILE A 18 14.34 -3.04 -21.98
C ILE A 18 13.42 -1.98 -21.37
N GLY A 19 12.98 -0.99 -22.17
CA GLY A 19 12.07 0.06 -21.70
C GLY A 19 10.74 -0.50 -21.22
N VAL A 20 10.10 -1.34 -22.03
CA VAL A 20 8.83 -2.00 -21.67
C VAL A 20 9.04 -2.97 -20.50
N GLY A 21 10.10 -3.78 -20.54
CA GLY A 21 10.41 -4.73 -19.48
C GLY A 21 10.61 -4.05 -18.12
N SER A 22 11.32 -2.91 -18.09
CA SER A 22 11.52 -2.15 -16.84
C SER A 22 10.22 -1.52 -16.33
N ALA A 23 9.38 -0.97 -17.22
CA ALA A 23 8.07 -0.45 -16.83
C ALA A 23 7.16 -1.54 -16.25
N LEU A 24 7.09 -2.70 -16.91
CA LEU A 24 6.32 -3.86 -16.42
C LEU A 24 6.85 -4.36 -15.07
N ALA A 25 8.18 -4.37 -14.88
CA ALA A 25 8.76 -4.76 -13.60
C ALA A 25 8.31 -3.82 -12.47
N VAL A 26 8.26 -2.51 -12.68
CA VAL A 26 7.74 -1.56 -11.68
C VAL A 26 6.25 -1.79 -11.42
N LEU A 27 5.44 -1.94 -12.47
CA LEU A 27 3.99 -2.11 -12.34
C LEU A 27 3.62 -3.42 -11.63
N ASN A 28 4.31 -4.53 -11.93
CA ASN A 28 4.10 -5.82 -11.27
C ASN A 28 4.54 -5.84 -9.81
N ASN A 29 5.42 -4.91 -9.42
CA ASN A 29 5.90 -4.76 -8.05
C ASN A 29 5.32 -3.49 -7.39
N GLY A 30 4.12 -3.05 -7.82
CA GLY A 30 3.51 -1.79 -7.41
C GLY A 30 3.50 -1.55 -5.90
N GLN A 31 3.31 -2.60 -5.09
CA GLN A 31 3.41 -2.55 -3.62
C GLN A 31 4.72 -1.91 -3.09
N LEU A 32 5.85 -2.13 -3.76
CA LEU A 32 7.15 -1.58 -3.40
C LEU A 32 7.32 -0.13 -3.86
N PHE A 33 6.62 0.26 -4.93
CA PHE A 33 6.82 1.54 -5.62
C PHE A 33 5.69 2.55 -5.40
N PHE A 34 4.56 2.13 -4.80
CA PHE A 34 3.41 3.00 -4.57
C PHE A 34 3.71 4.06 -3.51
N GLY A 35 4.38 3.69 -2.42
CA GLY A 35 4.56 4.54 -1.25
C GLY A 35 5.91 5.26 -1.20
N ARG A 36 5.88 6.59 -1.02
CA ARG A 36 7.08 7.43 -0.75
C ARG A 36 7.15 7.92 0.69
N THR A 37 6.03 7.85 1.43
CA THR A 37 5.96 8.21 2.85
C THR A 37 5.74 6.95 3.68
N HIS A 38 6.65 6.69 4.62
CA HIS A 38 6.59 5.56 5.53
C HIS A 38 6.39 6.07 6.96
N HIS A 39 5.33 5.62 7.62
CA HIS A 39 5.14 5.79 9.06
C HIS A 39 4.75 4.44 9.64
N ASP A 40 5.55 3.90 10.55
CA ASP A 40 5.32 2.59 11.18
C ASP A 40 4.89 1.50 10.16
N TYR A 41 5.71 1.25 9.14
CA TYR A 41 5.47 0.26 8.07
C TYR A 41 4.20 0.47 7.21
N TRP A 42 3.45 1.54 7.43
CA TRP A 42 2.41 2.00 6.51
C TRP A 42 3.03 2.86 5.41
N SER A 43 2.67 2.57 4.17
CA SER A 43 3.12 3.29 2.99
C SER A 43 1.94 3.93 2.26
N GLY A 44 2.17 5.09 1.65
CA GLY A 44 1.13 5.80 0.91
C GLY A 44 1.70 6.82 -0.07
N ASN A 45 0.85 7.31 -0.96
CA ASN A 45 1.21 8.29 -1.98
C ASN A 45 0.34 9.53 -1.89
N ARG A 46 0.96 10.71 -1.71
CA ARG A 46 0.21 11.96 -1.58
C ARG A 46 -0.46 12.42 -2.87
N ASN A 47 0.07 11.99 -4.00
CA ASN A 47 -0.40 12.36 -5.32
C ASN A 47 -1.37 11.35 -5.92
N ALA A 48 -1.66 10.22 -5.25
CA ALA A 48 -2.68 9.29 -5.71
C ALA A 48 -4.03 10.02 -5.92
N GLY A 49 -4.68 9.75 -7.06
CA GLY A 49 -5.92 10.40 -7.47
C GLY A 49 -5.81 11.90 -7.82
N SER A 50 -4.61 12.47 -7.83
CA SER A 50 -4.35 13.86 -8.23
C SER A 50 -3.95 13.96 -9.70
N SER A 51 -4.18 15.11 -10.32
CA SER A 51 -3.63 15.44 -11.63
C SER A 51 -2.10 15.44 -11.65
N ALA A 52 -1.47 15.67 -10.50
CA ALA A 52 -0.02 15.61 -10.31
C ALA A 52 0.55 14.18 -10.14
N ALA A 53 -0.29 13.13 -10.17
CA ALA A 53 0.19 11.74 -10.14
C ALA A 53 1.09 11.45 -11.35
N ASP A 54 2.28 10.91 -11.10
CA ASP A 54 3.19 10.48 -12.17
C ASP A 54 2.67 9.22 -12.90
N PRO A 55 3.21 8.89 -14.09
CA PRO A 55 2.74 7.74 -14.88
C PRO A 55 2.81 6.40 -14.15
N TYR A 56 3.81 6.18 -13.28
CA TYR A 56 3.93 4.92 -12.52
C TYR A 56 2.88 4.85 -11.42
N THR A 57 2.69 5.93 -10.66
CA THR A 57 1.61 6.00 -9.66
C THR A 57 0.26 5.69 -10.31
N ARG A 58 -0.05 6.30 -11.47
CA ARG A 58 -1.29 6.03 -12.21
C ARG A 58 -1.39 4.58 -12.67
N GLY A 59 -0.32 4.03 -13.23
CA GLY A 59 -0.28 2.63 -13.68
C GLY A 59 -0.48 1.64 -12.54
N ILE A 60 0.18 1.85 -11.39
CA ILE A 60 0.04 1.02 -10.19
C ILE A 60 -1.40 1.08 -9.64
N VAL A 61 -2.00 2.27 -9.56
CA VAL A 61 -3.40 2.41 -9.15
C VAL A 61 -4.33 1.64 -10.09
N ALA A 62 -4.07 1.71 -11.40
CA ALA A 62 -4.87 1.02 -12.41
C ALA A 62 -4.74 -0.50 -12.32
N THR A 63 -3.58 -1.05 -11.96
CA THR A 63 -3.37 -2.50 -11.81
C THR A 63 -3.86 -3.04 -10.47
N MET A 64 -3.76 -2.26 -9.38
CA MET A 64 -4.22 -2.66 -8.05
C MET A 64 -5.73 -2.44 -7.83
N GLY A 65 -6.40 -1.72 -8.73
CA GLY A 65 -7.85 -1.51 -8.67
C GLY A 65 -8.30 -0.53 -7.58
N LEU A 66 -7.41 0.33 -7.07
CA LEU A 66 -7.68 1.21 -5.93
C LEU A 66 -8.68 2.34 -6.25
N LEU A 67 -8.98 2.61 -7.53
CA LEU A 67 -9.79 3.75 -8.00
C LEU A 67 -9.51 5.04 -7.23
N ALA A 68 -8.21 5.34 -7.03
CA ALA A 68 -7.78 6.32 -6.04
C ALA A 68 -8.39 7.70 -6.31
N LEU A 69 -9.15 8.20 -5.33
CA LEU A 69 -9.63 9.57 -5.28
C LEU A 69 -8.50 10.52 -4.86
N ASN A 70 -8.70 11.82 -5.11
CA ASN A 70 -7.79 12.85 -4.63
C ASN A 70 -7.72 12.82 -3.09
N ARG A 71 -6.54 13.14 -2.55
CA ARG A 71 -6.28 13.30 -1.11
C ARG A 71 -7.29 14.18 -0.37
N SER A 72 -7.89 15.19 -1.02
CA SER A 72 -8.95 16.01 -0.40
C SER A 72 -10.17 15.18 0.02
N GLU A 73 -10.41 14.06 -0.67
CA GLU A 73 -11.53 13.16 -0.44
C GLU A 73 -11.11 11.93 0.38
N THR A 74 -9.99 11.30 0.02
CA THR A 74 -9.56 10.05 0.66
C THR A 74 -8.04 9.88 0.58
N ILE A 75 -7.45 9.35 1.66
CA ILE A 75 -6.04 8.98 1.71
C ILE A 75 -5.96 7.48 1.94
N TYR A 76 -5.16 6.80 1.12
CA TYR A 76 -4.94 5.36 1.21
C TYR A 76 -3.55 5.09 1.77
N TYR A 77 -3.51 4.22 2.78
CA TYR A 77 -2.29 3.66 3.33
C TYR A 77 -2.34 2.14 3.21
N GLN A 78 -1.19 1.53 2.97
CA GLN A 78 -1.01 0.09 2.82
C GLN A 78 0.07 -0.39 3.77
N ARG A 79 -0.10 -1.58 4.32
CA ARG A 79 0.89 -2.24 5.17
C ARG A 79 1.03 -3.69 4.73
N TYR A 80 2.28 -4.10 4.49
CA TYR A 80 2.62 -5.44 4.01
C TYR A 80 3.42 -6.25 5.03
N GLN A 81 3.85 -5.61 6.11
CA GLN A 81 4.74 -6.18 7.12
C GLN A 81 4.23 -5.88 8.54
N ASP A 82 4.53 -6.75 9.50
CA ASP A 82 4.29 -6.50 10.91
C ASP A 82 5.30 -5.48 11.50
N GLU A 83 5.17 -5.16 12.78
CA GLU A 83 6.07 -4.21 13.49
C GLU A 83 7.53 -4.70 13.59
N HIS A 84 7.77 -5.98 13.34
CA HIS A 84 9.11 -6.58 13.32
C HIS A 84 9.69 -6.67 11.90
N GLY A 85 9.04 -6.06 10.91
CA GLY A 85 9.46 -6.10 9.50
C GLY A 85 9.26 -7.47 8.83
N ARG A 86 8.42 -8.35 9.40
CA ARG A 86 8.12 -9.64 8.77
C ARG A 86 6.89 -9.49 7.86
N PRO A 87 6.86 -10.13 6.67
CA PRO A 87 5.68 -10.11 5.82
C PRO A 87 4.43 -10.61 6.55
N LEU A 88 3.28 -9.97 6.32
CA LEU A 88 2.00 -10.45 6.84
C LEU A 88 1.66 -11.82 6.24
N ARG A 89 1.20 -12.75 7.07
CA ARG A 89 0.87 -14.14 6.69
C ARG A 89 -0.53 -14.51 7.19
N GLU A 90 -1.28 -15.24 6.38
CA GLU A 90 -2.63 -15.71 6.73
C GLU A 90 -2.69 -16.64 7.96
N GLY A 91 -1.59 -17.33 8.27
CA GLY A 91 -1.49 -18.23 9.43
C GLY A 91 -1.21 -17.54 10.77
N CYS A 92 -1.09 -16.21 10.79
CA CYS A 92 -0.76 -15.44 11.97
C CYS A 92 -1.97 -14.63 12.47
N ILE A 93 -1.97 -14.33 13.77
CA ILE A 93 -2.93 -13.42 14.39
C ILE A 93 -2.22 -12.08 14.60
N TYR A 94 -2.86 -11.02 14.12
CA TYR A 94 -2.36 -9.66 14.25
C TYR A 94 -3.32 -8.82 15.08
N GLU A 95 -2.78 -7.88 15.85
CA GLU A 95 -3.54 -6.85 16.54
C GLU A 95 -3.15 -5.49 15.95
N LEU A 96 -4.16 -4.70 15.57
CA LEU A 96 -3.95 -3.31 15.20
C LEU A 96 -4.49 -2.41 16.31
N ARG A 97 -3.62 -1.56 16.86
CA ARG A 97 -3.96 -0.57 17.88
C ARG A 97 -3.81 0.82 17.30
N GLY A 98 -4.70 1.72 17.71
CA GLY A 98 -4.71 3.10 17.25
C GLY A 98 -5.75 3.93 17.98
N GLY A 99 -5.70 5.23 17.74
CA GLY A 99 -6.66 6.20 18.26
C GLY A 99 -7.61 6.72 17.19
N ASP A 100 -8.36 7.75 17.54
CA ASP A 100 -9.21 8.47 16.59
C ASP A 100 -8.34 9.07 15.47
N LEU A 101 -8.73 8.84 14.23
CA LEU A 101 -8.07 9.44 13.06
C LEU A 101 -8.72 10.80 12.76
N PRO A 102 -7.96 11.83 12.34
CA PRO A 102 -8.48 13.15 11.99
C PRO A 102 -9.20 13.13 10.63
N THR A 103 -10.27 12.34 10.54
CA THR A 103 -11.08 12.10 9.35
C THR A 103 -12.55 11.96 9.72
N ARG A 104 -13.43 12.13 8.75
CA ARG A 104 -14.88 11.96 8.93
C ARG A 104 -15.28 10.48 9.07
N TRP A 105 -14.55 9.61 8.38
CA TRP A 105 -14.78 8.16 8.35
C TRP A 105 -13.51 7.44 7.88
N TRP A 106 -13.37 6.16 8.24
CA TRP A 106 -12.27 5.31 7.81
C TRP A 106 -12.70 3.85 7.77
N SER A 107 -11.97 3.06 6.98
CA SER A 107 -12.01 1.60 6.98
C SER A 107 -10.62 1.00 6.80
N ILE A 108 -10.49 -0.25 7.20
CA ILE A 108 -9.32 -1.09 6.98
C ILE A 108 -9.81 -2.37 6.33
N THR A 109 -9.24 -2.68 5.18
CA THR A 109 -9.62 -3.84 4.37
C THR A 109 -8.40 -4.73 4.17
N VAL A 110 -8.58 -6.03 4.37
CA VAL A 110 -7.54 -7.03 4.09
C VAL A 110 -7.63 -7.44 2.63
N TYR A 111 -6.46 -7.45 1.98
CA TYR A 111 -6.27 -7.96 0.62
C TYR A 111 -5.26 -9.11 0.64
N ALA A 112 -5.45 -10.07 -0.26
CA ALA A 112 -4.46 -11.10 -0.56
C ALA A 112 -3.27 -10.50 -1.35
N ALA A 113 -2.23 -11.30 -1.53
CA ALA A 113 -0.99 -10.87 -2.19
C ALA A 113 -1.17 -10.45 -3.66
N ASP A 114 -2.28 -10.84 -4.29
CA ASP A 114 -2.68 -10.46 -5.65
C ASP A 114 -3.49 -9.16 -5.72
N ASN A 115 -3.71 -8.48 -4.57
CA ASN A 115 -4.53 -7.29 -4.40
C ASN A 115 -6.04 -7.52 -4.53
N PHE A 116 -6.52 -8.76 -4.50
CA PHE A 116 -7.94 -9.08 -4.43
C PHE A 116 -8.36 -9.42 -2.99
N LEU A 117 -9.67 -9.48 -2.75
CA LEU A 117 -10.18 -9.90 -1.44
C LEU A 117 -9.75 -11.35 -1.18
N PRO A 118 -9.20 -11.66 0.01
CA PRO A 118 -8.77 -13.02 0.32
C PRO A 118 -9.98 -13.96 0.31
N MET A 119 -9.79 -15.21 -0.03
CA MET A 119 -10.85 -16.21 0.15
C MET A 119 -11.04 -16.45 1.64
N ASN A 120 -12.20 -16.10 2.19
CA ASN A 120 -12.53 -16.44 3.57
C ASN A 120 -14.00 -16.87 3.69
N GLY A 121 -14.27 -17.85 4.55
CA GLY A 121 -15.61 -18.43 4.72
C GLY A 121 -16.60 -17.54 5.50
N LYS A 122 -16.15 -16.40 6.02
CA LYS A 122 -16.97 -15.48 6.84
C LYS A 122 -17.40 -14.23 6.07
N HIS A 123 -16.89 -14.03 4.86
CA HIS A 123 -17.01 -12.81 4.06
C HIS A 123 -16.66 -11.53 4.84
N ALA A 124 -15.76 -11.64 5.84
CA ALA A 124 -15.34 -10.54 6.69
C ALA A 124 -14.00 -10.00 6.18
N TYR A 125 -14.04 -8.96 5.35
CA TYR A 125 -12.84 -8.41 4.69
C TYR A 125 -12.41 -7.06 5.25
N SER A 126 -13.34 -6.32 5.84
CA SER A 126 -13.10 -4.96 6.31
C SER A 126 -13.71 -4.71 7.67
N VAL A 127 -13.09 -3.78 8.38
CA VAL A 127 -13.62 -3.15 9.59
C VAL A 127 -13.59 -1.64 9.37
N ASP A 128 -14.62 -0.95 9.83
CA ASP A 128 -14.75 0.49 9.68
C ASP A 128 -15.11 1.18 10.99
N ALA A 129 -15.10 2.52 10.95
CA ALA A 129 -15.35 3.37 12.11
C ALA A 129 -16.67 3.07 12.85
N THR A 130 -17.67 2.48 12.20
CA THR A 130 -18.99 2.18 12.81
C THR A 130 -19.00 0.90 13.64
N GLN A 131 -18.04 0.00 13.42
CA GLN A 131 -18.00 -1.32 14.07
C GLN A 131 -17.11 -1.33 15.32
N MET A 132 -16.24 -0.32 15.46
CA MET A 132 -15.27 -0.26 16.55
C MET A 132 -15.92 0.18 17.87
N HIS A 133 -15.82 -0.69 18.87
CA HIS A 133 -16.18 -0.36 20.24
C HIS A 133 -14.96 0.17 20.98
N ARG A 134 -15.04 1.41 21.46
CA ARG A 134 -13.95 2.04 22.22
C ARG A 134 -13.79 1.31 23.55
N ARG A 135 -12.63 0.68 23.77
CA ARG A 135 -12.23 0.22 25.10
C ARG A 135 -11.98 1.46 25.95
N LYS A 136 -12.73 1.62 27.04
CA LYS A 136 -12.44 2.65 28.04
C LYS A 136 -11.11 2.25 28.71
N MET A 137 -10.05 3.04 28.51
CA MET A 137 -8.82 2.87 29.28
C MET A 137 -9.17 3.18 30.74
N GLU A 138 -9.16 2.16 31.60
CA GLU A 138 -9.28 2.36 33.03
C GLU A 138 -8.03 3.09 33.53
N ALA A 139 -8.23 4.12 34.36
CA ALA A 139 -7.13 4.88 34.94
C ALA A 139 -6.25 3.94 35.75
N GLY A 140 -5.03 3.67 35.26
CA GLY A 140 -4.05 2.77 35.89
C GLY A 140 -3.71 1.51 35.09
N SER A 141 -4.33 1.27 33.93
CA SER A 141 -3.92 0.16 33.06
C SER A 141 -2.49 0.40 32.53
N PRO A 142 -1.56 -0.56 32.61
CA PRO A 142 -0.19 -0.33 32.18
C PRO A 142 -0.18 -0.02 30.68
N ALA A 143 0.40 1.13 30.31
CA ALA A 143 0.71 1.45 28.93
C ALA A 143 1.44 0.26 28.29
N SER A 144 0.97 -0.16 27.12
CA SER A 144 1.59 -1.22 26.33
C SER A 144 3.08 -0.90 26.19
N ALA A 145 3.96 -1.90 26.25
CA ALA A 145 5.41 -1.70 26.21
C ALA A 145 5.87 -0.86 24.99
N THR A 146 5.08 -0.84 23.92
CA THR A 146 5.23 -0.01 22.72
C THR A 146 5.04 1.50 22.96
N ASP A 147 4.12 1.94 23.82
CA ASP A 147 3.87 3.38 24.09
C ASP A 147 5.08 4.07 24.77
N ARG A 148 5.96 3.30 25.42
CA ARG A 148 7.15 3.86 26.09
C ARG A 148 8.32 4.09 25.13
N ALA A 149 8.39 3.38 24.01
CA ALA A 149 9.50 3.49 23.06
C ALA A 149 9.40 4.74 22.17
N ASP A 150 8.17 5.20 21.89
CA ASP A 150 7.93 6.36 21.02
C ASP A 150 8.03 7.72 21.76
N ALA A 151 8.15 7.71 23.08
CA ALA A 151 8.26 8.91 23.91
C ALA A 151 9.72 9.35 24.17
N GLU A 152 10.71 8.55 23.77
CA GLU A 152 12.14 8.83 23.98
C GLU A 152 12.89 9.32 22.72
N ASN A 153 12.19 9.72 21.64
CA ASN A 153 12.80 10.30 20.43
C ASN A 153 12.19 11.64 20.01
#